data_AF-E6TRH6-F1
#
_entry.id   AF-E6TRH6-F1
#
_cell.length_a   1.000
_cell.length_b   1.000
_cell.length_c   1.000
_cell.angle_alpha   90.00
_cell.angle_beta   90.00
_cell.angle_gamma   90.00
#
_symmetry.space_group_name_H-M   'P 1'
#
loop_
_entity.id
_entity.type
_entity.pdbx_description
1 polymer ?
#
loop_
_entity_poly.entity_id
_entity_poly.type
_entity_poly.pdbx_seq_one_letter_code
_entity_poly.pdbx_strand_id
1 'polypeptide(L)'
;MSINVSLANSQANRVRDYASTMKAIRSSLSGVRGSLNNGWNAREMSFINYAIDDLRGEMNSVNNRLQAISSDIVTTAYEIKREEEEAKRAAERAAAERAAAERAAAERARLAR
;
A
#
# COMPACT_ATOMS: atom_id res chain seq x y z
N MET A 1 -1.17 16.49 12.04
CA MET A 1 -0.30 15.63 11.21
C MET A 1 -0.96 15.55 9.85
N SER A 2 -0.20 15.59 8.75
CA SER A 2 -0.75 15.36 7.41
C SER A 2 -0.08 14.16 6.78
N ILE A 3 -0.86 13.31 6.10
CA ILE A 3 -0.31 12.15 5.38
C ILE A 3 0.58 12.61 4.22
N ASN A 4 1.75 11.99 4.11
CA ASN A 4 2.63 12.15 2.95
C ASN A 4 2.36 11.05 1.93
N VAL A 5 1.46 11.32 0.98
CA VAL A 5 1.09 10.39 -0.09
C VAL A 5 2.28 10.00 -0.97
N SER A 6 3.24 10.92 -1.19
CA SER A 6 4.45 10.63 -1.96
C SER A 6 5.32 9.57 -1.26
N LEU A 7 5.48 9.69 0.05
CA LEU A 7 6.19 8.69 0.85
C LEU A 7 5.47 7.34 0.81
N ALA A 8 4.15 7.33 0.96
CA ALA A 8 3.34 6.11 0.87
C ALA A 8 3.49 5.42 -0.49
N ASN A 9 3.45 6.18 -1.58
CA ASN A 9 3.70 5.67 -2.93
C ASN A 9 5.11 5.08 -3.08
N SER A 10 6.13 5.74 -2.52
CA SER A 10 7.50 5.24 -2.53
C SER A 10 7.62 3.92 -1.76
N GLN A 11 6.97 3.80 -0.59
CA GLN A 11 6.93 2.58 0.19
C GLN A 11 6.20 1.45 -0.56
N ALA A 12 5.04 1.73 -1.16
CA ALA A 12 4.31 0.77 -1.97
C ALA A 12 5.12 0.26 -3.17
N ASN A 13 5.89 1.13 -3.82
CA ASN A 13 6.77 0.72 -4.92
C ASN A 13 7.88 -0.22 -4.45
N ARG A 14 8.52 0.04 -3.30
CA ARG A 14 9.51 -0.91 -2.74
C ARG A 14 8.91 -2.28 -2.47
N VAL A 15 7.66 -2.33 -2.00
CA VAL A 15 6.95 -3.60 -1.80
C VAL A 15 6.70 -4.32 -3.13
N ARG A 16 6.34 -3.59 -4.19
CA ARG A 16 6.19 -4.15 -5.56
C ARG A 16 7.51 -4.66 -6.12
N ASP A 17 8.62 -4.00 -5.80
CA ASP A 17 9.95 -4.45 -6.20
C ASP A 17 10.30 -5.80 -5.52
N TYR A 18 10.01 -5.95 -4.23
CA TYR A 18 10.17 -7.23 -3.54
C TYR A 18 9.28 -8.34 -4.14
N ALA A 19 8.04 -8.01 -4.51
CA ALA A 19 7.15 -8.95 -5.20
C ALA A 19 7.74 -9.40 -6.54
N SER A 20 8.30 -8.46 -7.30
CA SER A 20 8.96 -8.74 -8.58
C SER A 20 10.20 -9.63 -8.43
N THR A 21 11.04 -9.36 -7.42
CA THR A 21 12.18 -10.22 -7.06
C THR A 21 11.71 -11.63 -6.70
N MET A 22 10.64 -11.77 -5.92
CA MET A 22 10.09 -13.08 -5.56
C MET A 22 9.62 -13.87 -6.80
N LYS A 23 8.97 -13.19 -7.74
CA LYS A 23 8.56 -13.80 -9.02
C LYS A 23 9.76 -14.27 -9.85
N ALA A 24 10.86 -13.50 -9.86
CA ALA A 24 12.08 -13.88 -10.54
C ALA A 24 12.74 -15.11 -9.91
N ILE A 25 12.85 -15.15 -8.57
CA ILE A 25 13.38 -16.30 -7.82
C ILE A 25 12.55 -17.56 -8.12
N ARG A 26 11.21 -17.45 -8.09
CA ARG A 26 10.30 -18.56 -8.43
C ARG A 26 10.55 -19.10 -9.85
N SER A 27 10.78 -18.20 -10.81
CA SER A 27 11.09 -18.58 -12.19
C SER A 27 12.43 -19.30 -12.28
N SER A 28 13.45 -18.81 -11.57
CA SER A 28 14.77 -19.45 -11.49
C SER A 28 14.67 -20.86 -10.90
N LEU A 29 13.88 -21.04 -9.84
CA LEU A 29 13.66 -22.34 -9.20
C LEU A 29 13.02 -23.36 -10.15
N SER A 30 12.12 -22.91 -11.03
CA SER A 30 11.56 -23.75 -12.09
C SER A 30 12.62 -24.20 -13.11
N GLY A 31 13.59 -23.34 -13.41
CA GLY A 31 14.73 -23.68 -14.26
C GLY A 31 15.66 -24.70 -13.60
N VAL A 32 16.00 -24.49 -12.32
CA VAL A 32 16.79 -25.44 -11.52
C VAL A 32 16.14 -26.82 -11.49
N ARG A 33 14.82 -26.88 -11.28
CA ARG A 33 14.06 -28.13 -11.36
C ARG A 33 14.25 -28.84 -12.69
N GLY A 34 14.12 -28.11 -13.81
CA GLY A 34 14.32 -28.66 -15.15
C GLY A 34 15.72 -29.25 -15.33
N SER A 35 16.75 -28.51 -14.93
CA SER A 35 18.15 -28.96 -15.02
C SER A 35 18.42 -30.21 -14.17
N LEU A 36 17.89 -30.27 -12.94
CA LEU A 36 18.06 -31.43 -12.07
C LEU A 36 17.40 -32.69 -12.65
N ASN A 37 16.18 -32.59 -13.17
CA ASN A 37 15.49 -33.75 -13.77
C ASN A 37 16.14 -34.22 -15.08
N ASN A 38 16.89 -33.37 -15.77
CA ASN A 38 17.64 -33.77 -16.96
C ASN A 38 18.87 -34.61 -16.60
N GLY A 39 19.64 -34.17 -15.60
CA GLY A 39 20.89 -34.82 -15.21
C GLY A 39 20.75 -35.95 -14.18
N TRP A 40 19.65 -36.00 -13.42
CA TRP A 40 19.48 -36.94 -12.32
C TRP A 40 18.12 -37.64 -12.41
N ASN A 41 18.14 -38.93 -12.73
CA ASN A 41 16.95 -39.78 -12.80
C ASN A 41 16.99 -40.83 -11.67
N ALA A 42 16.79 -40.37 -10.44
CA ALA A 42 16.72 -41.25 -9.26
C ALA A 42 15.41 -41.08 -8.51
N ARG A 43 15.05 -42.05 -7.65
CA ARG A 43 13.78 -42.01 -6.91
C ARG A 43 13.72 -40.81 -5.96
N GLU A 44 14.86 -40.42 -5.40
CA GLU A 44 15.04 -39.29 -4.50
C GLU A 44 14.64 -37.95 -5.14
N MET A 45 14.72 -37.85 -6.48
CA MET A 45 14.29 -36.66 -7.21
C MET A 45 12.80 -36.35 -7.05
N SER A 46 11.97 -37.35 -6.71
CA SER A 46 10.55 -37.11 -6.40
C SER A 46 10.38 -36.20 -5.17
N PHE A 47 11.17 -36.40 -4.11
CA PHE A 47 11.14 -35.57 -2.91
C PHE A 47 11.67 -34.16 -3.17
N ILE A 48 12.74 -34.04 -3.97
CA ILE A 48 13.29 -32.75 -4.37
C ILE A 48 12.27 -31.97 -5.20
N ASN A 49 11.61 -32.62 -6.16
CA ASN A 49 10.57 -32.01 -6.97
C ASN A 49 9.38 -31.54 -6.12
N TYR A 50 8.97 -32.35 -5.13
CA TYR A 50 7.91 -31.97 -4.20
C TYR A 50 8.29 -30.72 -3.38
N ALA A 51 9.49 -30.71 -2.79
CA ALA A 51 9.97 -29.55 -2.03
C ALA A 51 10.06 -28.28 -2.88
N ILE A 52 10.50 -28.41 -4.14
CA ILE A 52 10.52 -27.28 -5.08
C ILE A 52 9.11 -26.77 -5.36
N ASP A 53 8.14 -27.66 -5.60
CA ASP A 53 6.77 -27.25 -5.88
C ASP A 53 6.08 -26.60 -4.69
N ASP A 54 6.35 -27.10 -3.48
CA ASP A 54 5.88 -26.50 -2.23
C ASP A 54 6.44 -25.08 -2.05
N LEU A 55 7.76 -24.91 -2.18
CA LEU A 55 8.42 -23.59 -2.14
C LEU A 55 7.83 -22.63 -3.19
N ARG A 56 7.55 -23.10 -4.41
CA ARG A 56 6.91 -22.27 -5.45
C ARG A 56 5.51 -21.83 -5.04
N GLY A 57 4.76 -22.71 -4.36
CA GLY A 57 3.46 -22.40 -3.77
C GLY A 57 3.55 -21.31 -2.70
N GLU A 58 4.48 -21.44 -1.76
CA GLU A 58 4.72 -20.44 -0.73
C GLU A 58 5.16 -19.08 -1.32
N MET A 59 6.07 -19.09 -2.29
CA MET A 59 6.51 -17.87 -2.99
C MET A 59 5.35 -17.15 -3.68
N ASN A 60 4.39 -17.88 -4.24
CA ASN A 60 3.17 -17.29 -4.82
C ASN A 60 2.30 -16.63 -3.76
N SER A 61 2.10 -17.32 -2.63
CA SER A 61 1.34 -16.78 -1.50
C SER A 61 1.96 -15.49 -0.97
N VAL A 62 3.27 -15.47 -0.77
CA VAL A 62 4.02 -14.27 -0.35
C VAL A 62 3.89 -13.15 -1.39
N ASN A 63 4.08 -13.45 -2.68
CA ASN A 63 3.94 -12.46 -3.74
C ASN A 63 2.54 -11.81 -3.75
N ASN A 64 1.47 -12.60 -3.58
CA ASN A 64 0.10 -12.10 -3.54
C ASN A 64 -0.12 -11.18 -2.32
N ARG A 65 0.43 -11.54 -1.16
CA ARG A 65 0.38 -10.69 0.05
C ARG A 65 1.13 -9.38 -0.13
N LEU A 66 2.31 -9.40 -0.75
CA LEU A 66 3.07 -8.19 -1.05
C LEU A 66 2.28 -7.25 -1.99
N GLN A 67 1.65 -7.81 -3.02
CA GLN A 67 0.81 -7.02 -3.93
C GLN A 67 -0.38 -6.39 -3.20
N ALA A 68 -1.09 -7.15 -2.36
CA ALA A 68 -2.19 -6.65 -1.55
C ALA A 68 -1.74 -5.50 -0.63
N ILE A 69 -0.68 -5.71 0.15
CA ILE A 69 -0.11 -4.68 1.04
C ILE A 69 0.27 -3.42 0.26
N SER A 70 0.89 -3.56 -0.91
CA SER A 70 1.25 -2.40 -1.75
C SER A 70 0.03 -1.60 -2.23
N SER A 71 -1.10 -2.28 -2.48
CA SER A 71 -2.37 -1.66 -2.86
C SER A 71 -3.02 -0.96 -1.67
N ASP A 72 -3.01 -1.61 -0.51
CA ASP A 72 -3.59 -1.09 0.73
C ASP A 72 -2.85 0.17 1.20
N ILE A 73 -1.52 0.19 1.12
CA ILE A 73 -0.71 1.38 1.47
C ILE A 73 -1.16 2.59 0.64
N VAL A 74 -1.31 2.42 -0.68
CA VAL A 74 -1.72 3.51 -1.57
C VAL A 74 -3.15 3.96 -1.25
N THR A 75 -4.07 3.00 -1.16
CA THR A 75 -5.49 3.27 -0.93
C THR A 75 -5.70 4.02 0.38
N THR A 76 -5.18 3.48 1.48
CA THR A 76 -5.30 4.09 2.81
C THR A 76 -4.64 5.47 2.85
N ALA A 77 -3.51 5.68 2.17
CA ALA A 77 -2.88 7.00 2.14
C ALA A 77 -3.75 8.06 1.44
N TYR A 78 -4.45 7.70 0.37
CA TYR A 78 -5.39 8.59 -0.30
C TYR A 78 -6.68 8.80 0.50
N GLU A 79 -7.17 7.79 1.19
CA GLU A 79 -8.34 7.90 2.08
C GLU A 79 -8.06 8.88 3.21
N ILE A 80 -6.93 8.72 3.91
CA ILE A 80 -6.50 9.66 4.97
C ILE A 80 -6.36 11.07 4.38
N LYS A 81 -5.79 11.21 3.17
CA LYS A 81 -5.59 12.53 2.56
C LYS A 81 -6.93 13.24 2.32
N ARG A 82 -7.92 12.50 1.83
CA ARG A 82 -9.28 13.01 1.58
C ARG A 82 -9.95 13.42 2.89
N GLU A 83 -9.88 12.58 3.92
CA GLU A 83 -10.43 12.87 5.25
C GLU A 83 -9.81 14.13 5.86
N GLU A 84 -8.48 14.29 5.76
CA GLU A 84 -7.77 15.49 6.23
C GLU A 84 -8.23 16.76 5.49
N GLU A 85 -8.43 16.69 4.18
CA GLU A 85 -8.89 17.82 3.37
C GLU A 85 -10.36 18.19 3.64
N GLU A 86 -11.21 17.21 3.91
CA GLU A 86 -12.59 17.43 4.33
C GLU A 86 -12.66 18.09 5.71
N ALA A 87 -11.90 17.57 6.69
CA ALA A 87 -11.81 18.13 8.03
C ALA A 87 -11.29 19.58 8.00
N LYS A 88 -10.25 19.85 7.20
CA LYS A 88 -9.72 21.21 7.02
C LYS A 88 -10.76 22.17 6.44
N ARG A 89 -11.47 21.76 5.38
CA ARG A 89 -12.53 22.59 4.77
C ARG A 89 -13.69 22.83 5.72
N ALA A 90 -14.07 21.84 6.54
CA ALA A 90 -15.12 22.01 7.54
C ALA A 90 -14.71 23.02 8.63
N ALA A 91 -13.46 22.92 9.11
CA ALA A 91 -12.92 23.86 10.10
C ALA A 91 -12.84 25.30 9.57
N GLU A 92 -12.41 25.48 8.31
CA GLU A 92 -12.36 26.79 7.66
C GLU A 92 -13.75 27.43 7.52
N ARG A 93 -14.77 26.65 7.12
CA ARG A 93 -16.16 27.13 7.05
C ARG A 93 -16.68 27.55 8.42
N ALA A 94 -16.49 26.71 9.44
CA ALA A 94 -16.93 27.01 10.80
C ALA A 94 -16.23 28.26 11.38
N ALA A 95 -14.94 28.45 11.08
CA ALA A 95 -14.21 29.65 11.49
C ALA A 95 -14.70 30.91 10.76
N ALA A 96 -14.98 30.81 9.46
CA ALA A 96 -15.52 31.92 8.66
C ALA A 96 -16.92 32.33 9.13
N GLU A 97 -17.80 31.37 9.43
CA GLU A 97 -19.14 31.61 9.96
C GLU A 97 -19.10 32.31 11.32
N ARG A 98 -18.23 31.85 12.24
CA ARG A 98 -18.02 32.51 13.54
C ARG A 98 -17.52 33.94 13.39
N ALA A 99 -16.50 34.15 12.56
CA ALA A 99 -15.97 35.48 12.30
C ALA A 99 -17.00 36.42 11.67
N ALA A 100 -17.85 35.92 10.77
CA ALA A 100 -18.94 36.70 10.19
C ALA A 100 -20.01 37.06 11.23
N ALA A 101 -20.40 36.11 12.08
CA ALA A 101 -21.38 36.34 13.15
C ALA A 101 -20.86 37.37 14.17
N GLU A 102 -19.59 37.28 14.57
CA GLU A 102 -18.95 38.24 15.47
C GLU A 102 -18.90 39.65 14.88
N ARG A 103 -18.54 39.77 13.59
CA ARG A 103 -18.54 41.07 12.88
C ARG A 103 -19.94 41.67 12.81
N ALA A 104 -20.94 40.87 12.46
CA ALA A 104 -22.33 41.32 12.39
C ALA A 104 -22.85 41.75 13.78
N ALA A 105 -22.49 41.03 14.85
CA ALA A 105 -22.84 41.40 16.21
C ALA A 105 -22.17 42.72 16.64
N ALA A 106 -20.88 42.90 16.34
CA ALA A 106 -20.14 44.12 16.64
C ALA A 106 -20.69 45.34 15.88
N GLU A 107 -21.07 45.16 14.61
CA GLU A 107 -21.69 46.21 13.80
C GLU A 107 -23.05 46.63 14.36
N ARG A 108 -23.91 45.65 14.70
CA ARG A 108 -25.21 45.92 15.34
C ARG A 108 -25.05 46.65 16.67
N ALA A 109 -24.08 46.26 17.49
CA ALA A 109 -23.78 46.94 18.75
C ALA A 109 -23.28 48.38 18.54
N ARG A 110 -22.57 48.65 17.44
CA ARG A 110 -22.10 50.01 17.09
C ARG A 110 -23.25 50.92 16.64
N LEU A 111 -24.20 50.40 15.87
CA LEU A 111 -25.35 51.16 15.37
C LEU A 111 -26.41 51.44 16.45
N ALA A 112 -26.39 50.70 17.55
CA ALA A 112 -27.31 50.87 18.68
C ALA A 112 -26.81 51.87 19.75
N ARG A 113 -25.69 52.54 19.51
CA ARG A 113 -25.08 53.57 20.37
C ARG A 113 -25.20 54.95 19.74
#